data_AF-A0A4R2H761-F1
#
_entry.id   AF-A0A4R2H761-F1
#
_cell.length_a   1.000
_cell.length_b   1.000
_cell.length_c   1.000
_cell.angle_alpha   90.00
_cell.angle_beta   90.00
_cell.angle_gamma   90.00
#
_symmetry.space_group_name_H-M   'P 1'
#
loop_
_entity.id
_entity.type
_entity.pdbx_description
1 polymer ?
#
loop_
_entity_poly.entity_id
_entity_poly.type
_entity_poly.pdbx_seq_one_letter_code
_entity_poly.pdbx_strand_id
1 'polypeptide(L)'
;MDSRTELTVRLTDHERAGLTALAAGLREVAESDLSEEDAVVAALELALTRLIEDFEVPDPKAREQVQFARDELRAHWVRGSASL
;
A
#
# COMPACT_ATOMS: atom_id res chain seq x y z
N MET A 1 12.38 -16.04 11.02
CA MET A 1 13.09 -16.01 9.72
C MET A 1 12.54 -14.80 8.99
N ASP A 2 13.29 -13.71 8.94
CA ASP A 2 12.87 -12.52 8.17
C ASP A 2 13.02 -12.83 6.68
N SER A 3 11.92 -13.25 6.05
CA SER A 3 11.83 -13.36 4.60
C SER A 3 11.45 -11.99 4.01
N ARG A 4 12.28 -10.97 4.24
CA ARG A 4 12.14 -9.70 3.51
C ARG A 4 12.52 -9.97 2.06
N THR A 5 11.54 -9.90 1.18
CA THR A 5 11.78 -9.89 -0.27
C THR A 5 12.18 -8.47 -0.64
N GLU A 6 13.44 -8.27 -0.97
CA GLU A 6 13.94 -6.98 -1.44
C GLU A 6 13.51 -6.78 -2.89
N LEU A 7 12.79 -5.68 -3.16
CA LEU A 7 12.25 -5.37 -4.47
C LEU A 7 12.72 -3.98 -4.89
N THR A 8 13.46 -3.89 -5.99
CA THR A 8 13.93 -2.61 -6.54
C THR A 8 12.99 -2.16 -7.63
N VAL A 9 12.32 -1.03 -7.43
CA VAL A 9 11.44 -0.39 -8.42
C VAL A 9 12.11 0.88 -8.93
N ARG A 10 12.16 1.06 -10.26
CA ARG A 10 12.60 2.32 -10.87
C ARG A 10 11.37 3.16 -11.19
N LEU A 11 11.27 4.31 -10.53
CA LEU A 11 10.22 5.29 -10.78
C LEU A 11 10.73 6.36 -11.76
N THR A 12 9.83 6.85 -12.60
CA THR A 12 9.99 8.12 -13.31
C THR A 12 9.96 9.29 -12.33
N ASP A 13 10.42 10.47 -12.76
CA ASP A 13 10.37 11.68 -11.92
C ASP A 13 8.94 12.05 -11.53
N HIS A 14 7.96 11.78 -12.40
CA HIS A 14 6.55 12.06 -12.13
C HIS A 14 5.97 11.12 -11.06
N GLU A 15 6.26 9.82 -11.16
CA GLU A 15 5.83 8.83 -10.15
C GLU A 15 6.49 9.10 -8.79
N ARG A 16 7.77 9.50 -8.79
CA ARG A 16 8.47 9.91 -7.57
C ARG A 16 7.79 11.12 -6.93
N ALA A 17 7.44 12.15 -7.70
CA ALA A 17 6.72 13.31 -7.19
C ALA A 17 5.35 12.95 -6.59
N GLY A 18 4.61 12.03 -7.24
CA GLY A 18 3.35 11.50 -6.71
C GLY A 18 3.54 10.77 -5.38
N LEU A 19 4.57 9.93 -5.27
CA LEU A 19 4.89 9.22 -4.03
C LEU A 19 5.28 10.18 -2.90
N THR A 20 6.10 11.21 -3.19
CA THR A 20 6.45 12.25 -2.21
C THR A 20 5.22 13.02 -1.73
N ALA A 21 4.27 13.32 -2.62
CA ALA A 21 3.03 14.00 -2.25
C ALA A 21 2.13 13.11 -1.36
N LEU A 22 2.04 11.81 -1.67
CA LEU A 22 1.32 10.82 -0.85
C LEU A 22 1.98 10.67 0.54
N ALA A 23 3.31 10.49 0.55
CA ALA A 23 4.27 10.88 1.60
C ALA A 23 3.71 11.89 2.61
N ALA A 24 3.70 13.13 2.14
CA ALA A 24 3.32 14.29 2.94
C ALA A 24 1.86 14.21 3.41
N GLY A 25 0.92 13.84 2.53
CA GLY A 25 -0.49 13.76 2.89
C GLY A 25 -0.78 12.74 3.99
N LEU A 26 -0.16 11.56 3.92
CA LEU A 26 -0.34 10.52 4.94
C LEU A 26 0.25 10.93 6.29
N ARG A 27 1.38 11.67 6.31
CA ARG A 27 1.97 12.18 7.57
C ARG A 27 1.00 13.09 8.31
N GLU A 28 0.34 14.00 7.58
CA GLU A 28 -0.65 14.92 8.16
C GLU A 28 -1.86 14.17 8.72
N VAL A 29 -2.29 13.09 8.07
CA VAL A 29 -3.47 12.30 8.49
C VAL A 29 -3.15 11.35 9.65
N ALA A 30 -1.95 10.74 9.65
CA ALA A 30 -1.55 9.79 10.67
C ALA A 30 -0.97 10.44 11.93
N GLU A 31 -0.81 11.78 11.93
CA GLU A 31 -0.12 12.55 12.98
C GLU A 31 1.25 11.95 13.35
N SER A 32 1.93 11.33 12.37
CA SER A 32 3.15 10.56 12.56
C SER A 32 4.11 10.80 11.40
N ASP A 33 5.40 10.69 11.68
CA ASP A 33 6.41 10.57 10.62
C ASP A 33 6.19 9.25 9.88
N LEU A 34 5.98 9.35 8.57
CA LEU A 34 5.87 8.24 7.64
C LEU A 34 6.98 8.34 6.61
N SER A 35 7.63 7.23 6.30
CA SER A 35 8.63 7.16 5.25
C SER A 35 7.99 7.09 3.84
N GLU A 36 8.80 7.13 2.78
CA GLU A 36 8.32 6.85 1.43
C GLU A 36 7.95 5.36 1.26
N GLU A 37 8.67 4.45 1.91
CA GLU A 37 8.32 3.02 1.99
C GLU A 37 6.92 2.85 2.56
N ASP A 38 6.61 3.64 3.59
CA ASP A 38 5.30 3.63 4.20
C ASP A 38 4.21 4.03 3.18
N ALA A 39 4.39 5.14 2.46
CA ALA A 39 3.44 5.55 1.43
C ALA A 39 3.28 4.52 0.30
N VAL A 40 4.31 3.76 -0.05
CA VAL A 40 4.20 2.66 -1.01
C VAL A 40 3.28 1.57 -0.47
N VAL A 41 3.43 1.17 0.79
CA VAL A 41 2.56 0.15 1.40
C VAL A 41 1.11 0.63 1.43
N ALA A 42 0.86 1.88 1.81
CA ALA A 42 -0.49 2.45 1.80
C ALA A 42 -1.09 2.51 0.37
N ALA A 43 -0.29 2.89 -0.63
CA ALA A 43 -0.71 2.90 -2.02
C ALA A 43 -1.06 1.51 -2.55
N LEU A 44 -0.25 0.51 -2.21
CA LEU A 44 -0.48 -0.89 -2.58
C LEU A 44 -1.73 -1.44 -1.91
N GLU A 45 -1.92 -1.17 -0.62
CA GLU A 45 -3.11 -1.60 0.12
C GLU A 45 -4.40 -1.03 -0.50
N LEU A 46 -4.39 0.27 -0.85
CA LEU A 46 -5.50 0.92 -1.53
C LEU A 46 -5.75 0.31 -2.92
N ALA A 47 -4.70 0.06 -3.69
CA ALA A 47 -4.82 -0.56 -5.02
C ALA A 47 -5.43 -1.97 -4.94
N LEU A 48 -4.98 -2.80 -3.99
CA LEU A 48 -5.53 -4.14 -3.77
C LEU A 48 -6.97 -4.09 -3.27
N THR A 49 -7.30 -3.13 -2.40
CA THR A 49 -8.67 -2.90 -1.93
C THR A 49 -9.59 -2.57 -3.10
N ARG A 50 -9.20 -1.62 -3.95
CA ARG A 50 -9.96 -1.28 -5.17
C ARG A 50 -10.12 -2.46 -6.11
N LEU A 51 -9.08 -3.28 -6.31
CA LEU A 51 -9.19 -4.49 -7.12
C LEU A 51 -10.25 -5.48 -6.60
N ILE A 52 -10.48 -5.54 -5.29
CA ILE A 52 -11.49 -6.44 -4.70
C ILE A 52 -12.89 -5.82 -4.70
N GLU A 53 -12.97 -4.52 -4.42
CA GLU A 53 -14.22 -3.80 -4.15
C GLU A 53 -14.81 -3.14 -5.40
N ASP A 54 -13.98 -2.47 -6.18
CA ASP A 54 -14.40 -1.71 -7.37
C ASP A 54 -14.34 -2.54 -8.66
N PHE A 55 -13.50 -3.58 -8.68
CA PHE A 55 -13.29 -4.44 -9.85
C PHE A 55 -13.66 -5.89 -9.57
N GLU A 56 -14.15 -6.59 -10.60
CA GLU A 56 -14.37 -8.03 -10.53
C GLU A 56 -13.07 -8.74 -10.94
N VAL A 57 -12.32 -9.29 -9.99
CA VAL A 57 -11.24 -10.24 -10.28
C VAL A 57 -11.88 -11.58 -10.65
N PRO A 58 -11.85 -12.00 -11.93
CA PRO A 58 -12.67 -13.12 -12.41
C PRO A 58 -12.08 -14.48 -12.04
N ASP A 59 -10.76 -14.58 -11.86
CA ASP A 59 -10.10 -15.80 -11.39
C ASP A 59 -10.18 -15.87 -9.86
N PRO A 60 -10.87 -16.90 -9.30
CA PRO A 60 -10.97 -17.06 -7.85
C PRO A 60 -9.62 -17.18 -7.14
N LYS A 61 -8.62 -17.80 -7.77
CA LYS A 61 -7.29 -17.95 -7.17
C LYS A 61 -6.55 -16.62 -7.12
N ALA A 62 -6.64 -15.82 -8.19
CA ALA A 62 -6.09 -14.48 -8.20
C ALA A 62 -6.79 -13.59 -7.16
N ARG A 63 -8.12 -13.73 -7.00
CA ARG A 63 -8.88 -13.01 -5.98
C ARG A 63 -8.42 -13.36 -4.57
N GLU A 64 -8.23 -14.64 -4.28
CA GLU A 64 -7.69 -15.10 -2.98
C GLU A 64 -6.27 -14.55 -2.73
N GLN A 65 -5.41 -14.53 -3.74
CA GLN A 65 -4.06 -13.96 -3.62
C GLN A 65 -4.09 -12.45 -3.31
N VAL A 66 -4.95 -11.69 -3.99
CA VAL A 66 -5.12 -10.25 -3.76
C VAL A 66 -5.67 -9.98 -2.35
N GLN A 67 -6.64 -10.77 -1.90
CA GLN A 67 -7.19 -10.67 -0.54
C GLN A 67 -6.12 -10.96 0.51
N PHE A 68 -5.39 -12.06 0.37
CA PHE A 68 -4.31 -12.42 1.28
C PHE A 68 -3.24 -11.32 1.35
N ALA A 69 -2.78 -10.81 0.19
CA ALA A 69 -1.80 -9.75 0.15
C ALA A 69 -2.28 -8.45 0.81
N ARG A 70 -3.54 -8.05 0.58
CA ARG A 70 -4.13 -6.87 1.25
C ARG A 70 -4.17 -7.05 2.76
N ASP A 71 -4.61 -8.22 3.22
CA ASP A 71 -4.79 -8.50 4.65
C ASP A 71 -3.44 -8.57 5.37
N GLU A 72 -2.41 -9.15 4.75
CA GLU A 72 -1.03 -9.12 5.24
C GLU A 72 -0.50 -7.69 5.36
N LEU A 73 -0.71 -6.83 4.35
CA LEU A 73 -0.28 -5.42 4.42
C LEU A 73 -1.00 -4.67 5.54
N ARG A 74 -2.30 -4.91 5.74
CA ARG A 74 -3.07 -4.32 6.85
C ARG A 74 -2.58 -4.77 8.22
N ALA A 75 -2.22 -6.05 8.37
CA ALA A 75 -1.80 -6.61 9.65
C ALA A 75 -0.48 -6.04 10.16
N HIS A 76 0.42 -5.64 9.24
CA HIS A 76 1.76 -5.15 9.56
C HIS A 76 1.87 -3.63 9.56
N TRP A 77 0.79 -2.92 9.22
CA TRP A 77 0.75 -1.47 9.15
C TRP A 77 0.18 -0.83 10.43
N VAL A 78 0.91 0.11 11.02
CA VAL A 78 0.44 0.91 12.16
C VAL A 78 -0.43 2.06 11.63
N ARG A 79 -1.74 1.82 11.48
CA ARG A 79 -2.69 2.92 11.26
C ARG A 79 -2.80 3.72 12.55
N GLY A 80 -2.08 4.84 12.64
CA GLY A 80 -2.33 5.82 13.69
C GLY A 80 -3.73 6.39 13.53
N SER A 81 -4.76 5.77 14.14
CA SER A 81 -6.19 6.14 14.18
C SER A 81 -6.91 6.49 12.86
N ALA A 82 -6.20 6.62 11.74
CA ALA A 82 -6.71 7.02 10.45
C ALA A 82 -7.32 5.81 9.74
N SER A 83 -8.65 5.83 9.59
CA SER A 83 -9.35 4.99 8.63
C SER A 83 -9.38 5.70 7.28
N LEU A 84 -8.87 5.04 6.23
CA LEU A 84 -9.13 5.40 4.82
C LEU A 84 -10.57 5.05 4.43
#